data_AF-A0A235HNT4-F1
#
_entry.id   AF-A0A235HNT4-F1
#
_cell.length_a   1.000
_cell.length_b   1.000
_cell.length_c   1.000
_cell.angle_alpha   90.00
_cell.angle_beta   90.00
_cell.angle_gamma   90.00
#
_symmetry.space_group_name_H-M   'P 1'
#
loop_
_entity.id
_entity.type
_entity.pdbx_description
1 polymer ?
#
loop_
_entity_poly.entity_id
_entity_poly.type
_entity_poly.pdbx_seq_one_letter_code
_entity_poly.pdbx_strand_id
1 'polypeptide(L)'
;MSAHLVGRNYQIAHNPHLVCVVHADGVDGDSCLDFREDPNPEPVELWEPEGASYYNGELIVQPQQRWTPEEQLELIDWHPMFTGKCPQCGASFDQDYTARVHWDCECGWMDDTV
;
A
#
# COMPACT_ATOMS: atom_id res chain seq x y z
N MET A 1 11.14 23.67 2.56
CA MET A 1 10.30 22.57 2.03
C MET A 1 11.15 21.88 0.98
N SER A 2 11.75 20.74 1.33
CA SER A 2 12.43 19.91 0.34
C SER A 2 11.37 19.09 -0.40
N ALA A 3 11.46 19.11 -1.71
CA ALA A 3 10.69 18.24 -2.60
C ALA A 3 11.67 17.25 -3.20
N HIS A 4 11.28 15.99 -3.28
CA HIS A 4 12.04 14.99 -3.99
C HIS A 4 11.32 14.64 -5.29
N LEU A 5 12.12 14.35 -6.31
CA LEU A 5 11.62 13.82 -7.59
C LEU A 5 11.09 12.43 -7.29
N VAL A 6 9.77 12.32 -7.11
CA VAL A 6 9.12 11.02 -7.00
C VAL A 6 8.98 10.56 -8.43
N GLY A 7 10.04 9.94 -8.94
CA GLY A 7 10.04 9.23 -10.22
C GLY A 7 9.12 8.01 -10.18
N ARG A 8 7.85 8.19 -9.83
CA ARG A 8 6.79 7.25 -10.11
C ARG A 8 6.29 7.61 -11.49
N ASN A 9 6.83 6.91 -12.49
CA ASN A 9 6.12 6.73 -13.75
C ASN A 9 4.66 6.48 -13.40
N TYR A 10 3.76 7.30 -13.94
CA TYR A 10 2.32 7.22 -13.72
C TYR A 10 1.81 5.91 -14.35
N GLN A 11 2.08 4.77 -13.72
CA GLN A 11 1.65 3.46 -14.17
C GLN A 11 0.20 3.26 -13.76
N ILE A 12 -0.70 4.04 -14.35
CA ILE A 12 -2.08 3.58 -14.52
C ILE A 12 -2.10 2.88 -15.88
N ALA A 13 -1.68 1.61 -15.86
CA ALA A 13 -1.75 0.62 -16.93
C ALA A 13 -0.88 0.87 -18.18
N HIS A 14 0.44 1.00 -18.01
CA HIS A 14 1.42 0.82 -19.11
C HIS A 14 1.68 -0.68 -19.39
N ASN A 15 0.65 -1.51 -19.27
CA ASN A 15 0.73 -2.94 -19.52
C ASN A 15 -0.40 -3.30 -20.50
N PRO A 16 -0.09 -3.78 -21.71
CA PRO A 16 -1.12 -4.17 -22.68
C PRO A 16 -2.07 -5.23 -22.13
N HIS A 17 -1.62 -6.08 -21.20
CA HIS A 17 -2.48 -7.06 -20.52
C HIS A 17 -3.53 -6.42 -19.60
N LEU A 18 -3.28 -5.23 -19.05
CA LEU A 18 -4.25 -4.52 -18.20
C LEU A 18 -5.25 -3.70 -19.03
N VAL A 19 -4.81 -3.11 -20.13
CA VAL A 19 -5.69 -2.32 -21.01
C VAL A 19 -6.63 -3.22 -21.79
N CYS A 20 -6.16 -4.42 -22.17
CA CYS A 20 -6.84 -5.21 -23.19
C CYS A 20 -7.59 -6.42 -22.62
N VAL A 21 -7.59 -6.58 -21.30
CA VAL A 21 -8.51 -7.47 -20.56
C VAL A 21 -9.99 -7.06 -20.72
N VAL A 22 -10.24 -5.82 -21.16
CA VAL A 22 -11.60 -5.32 -21.43
C VAL A 22 -12.18 -5.91 -22.73
N HIS A 23 -11.33 -6.41 -23.64
CA HIS A 23 -11.80 -7.11 -24.84
C HIS A 23 -12.21 -8.54 -24.51
N ALA A 24 -13.37 -8.96 -25.03
CA ALA A 24 -13.92 -10.29 -24.78
C ALA A 24 -12.99 -11.44 -25.23
N ASP A 25 -12.13 -11.19 -26.20
CA ASP A 25 -11.16 -12.15 -26.75
C ASP A 25 -9.82 -12.16 -25.97
N GLY A 26 -9.62 -11.23 -25.04
CA GLY A 26 -8.36 -11.09 -24.30
C GLY A 26 -7.21 -10.53 -25.14
N VAL A 27 -5.97 -10.78 -24.70
CA VAL A 27 -4.77 -10.31 -25.41
C VAL A 27 -4.22 -11.41 -26.30
N ASP A 28 -4.21 -11.19 -27.61
CA ASP A 28 -3.53 -12.05 -28.59
C ASP A 28 -2.05 -11.65 -28.70
N GLY A 29 -1.22 -12.12 -27.77
CA GLY A 29 0.24 -11.94 -27.76
C GLY A 29 0.74 -10.71 -26.99
N ASP A 30 1.87 -10.12 -27.42
CA ASP A 30 2.52 -8.99 -26.73
C ASP A 30 2.03 -7.61 -27.22
N SER A 31 1.12 -7.59 -28.21
CA SER A 31 0.61 -6.37 -28.83
C SER A 31 -0.89 -6.23 -28.62
N CYS A 32 -1.35 -5.03 -28.31
CA CYS A 32 -2.76 -4.73 -28.25
C CYS A 32 -3.14 -3.57 -29.18
N LEU A 33 -4.26 -3.71 -29.87
CA LEU A 33 -4.78 -2.74 -30.83
C LEU A 33 -5.14 -1.39 -30.17
N ASP A 34 -5.66 -1.47 -28.94
CA ASP A 34 -6.10 -0.32 -28.16
C ASP A 34 -4.99 0.24 -27.24
N PHE A 35 -3.83 -0.41 -27.20
CA PHE A 35 -2.64 0.10 -26.51
C PHE A 35 -1.65 0.69 -27.52
N ARG A 36 -1.53 2.02 -27.52
CA ARG A 36 -0.56 2.74 -28.35
C ARG A 36 0.33 3.56 -27.43
N GLU A 37 1.58 3.16 -27.28
CA GLU A 37 2.57 3.97 -26.57
C GLU A 37 2.79 5.28 -27.32
N ASP A 38 2.88 6.38 -26.60
CA ASP A 38 3.28 7.66 -27.18
C ASP A 38 4.74 7.53 -27.66
N PRO A 39 5.04 7.71 -28.96
CA PRO A 39 6.41 7.60 -29.47
C PRO A 39 7.34 8.72 -28.98
N ASN A 40 6.81 9.79 -28.38
CA ASN A 40 7.58 10.88 -27.80
C ASN A 40 7.05 11.24 -26.40
N PRO A 41 7.26 10.36 -25.40
CA PRO A 41 6.78 10.62 -24.06
C PRO A 41 7.61 11.76 -23.44
N GLU A 42 6.95 12.87 -23.11
CA GLU A 42 7.54 13.88 -22.25
C GLU A 42 7.70 13.26 -20.84
N PRO A 43 8.90 13.33 -20.22
CA PRO A 43 9.06 12.87 -18.85
C PRO A 43 8.19 13.73 -17.92
N VAL A 44 7.16 13.14 -17.35
CA VAL A 44 6.33 13.81 -16.35
C VAL A 44 7.11 13.83 -15.04
N GLU A 45 7.74 14.96 -14.71
CA GLU A 45 8.33 15.17 -13.39
C GLU A 45 7.24 15.42 -12.35
N LEU A 46 6.80 14.34 -11.70
CA LEU A 46 5.86 14.43 -10.58
C LEU A 46 6.64 14.75 -9.30
N TRP A 47 6.54 15.99 -8.86
CA TRP A 47 7.13 16.46 -7.62
C TRP A 47 6.19 16.17 -6.45
N GLU A 48 6.70 15.48 -5.42
CA GLU A 48 5.97 15.34 -4.15
C GLU A 48 6.80 15.95 -3.01
N PRO A 49 6.15 16.66 -2.07
CA PRO A 49 6.81 17.14 -0.86
C PRO A 49 7.18 15.97 0.06
N GLU A 50 8.33 16.05 0.73
CA GLU A 50 8.67 15.07 1.77
C GLU A 50 7.58 14.99 2.84
N GLY A 51 7.12 13.77 3.14
CA GLY A 51 6.10 13.51 4.16
C GLY A 51 4.65 13.79 3.73
N ALA A 52 4.39 14.11 2.46
CA ALA A 52 3.02 14.26 1.95
C ALA A 52 2.89 13.80 0.50
N SER A 53 1.68 13.46 0.08
CA SER A 53 1.37 12.97 -1.27
C SER A 53 0.11 13.65 -1.80
N TYR A 54 0.01 13.81 -3.12
CA TYR A 54 -1.22 14.33 -3.73
C TYR A 54 -2.16 13.18 -4.09
N TYR A 55 -3.40 13.23 -3.59
CA TYR A 55 -4.47 12.31 -3.95
C TYR A 55 -5.65 13.11 -4.50
N ASN A 56 -6.06 12.83 -5.74
CA ASN A 56 -7.11 13.60 -6.44
C ASN A 56 -6.86 15.13 -6.47
N GLY A 57 -5.59 15.54 -6.49
CA GLY A 57 -5.19 16.95 -6.45
C GLY A 57 -5.20 17.59 -5.05
N GLU A 58 -5.60 16.85 -4.02
CA GLU A 58 -5.54 17.27 -2.62
C GLU A 58 -4.24 16.78 -1.97
N LEU A 59 -3.60 17.64 -1.17
CA LEU A 59 -2.39 17.29 -0.43
C LEU A 59 -2.77 16.49 0.84
N ILE A 60 -2.42 15.21 0.85
CA ILE A 60 -2.56 14.34 2.01
C ILE A 60 -1.21 14.25 2.72
N VAL A 61 -1.13 14.82 3.92
CA VAL A 61 0.04 14.65 4.80
C VAL A 61 0.07 13.21 5.26
N GLN A 62 1.13 12.48 4.91
CA GLN A 62 1.28 11.13 5.40
C GLN A 62 1.55 11.20 6.90
N PRO A 63 0.87 10.38 7.71
CA PRO A 63 1.24 10.25 9.11
C PRO A 63 2.73 9.89 9.17
N GLN A 64 3.49 10.61 10.00
CA GLN A 64 4.91 10.32 10.24
C GLN A 64 5.03 8.83 10.53
N GLN A 65 5.64 8.09 9.61
CA GLN A 65 5.80 6.65 9.80
C GLN A 65 6.80 6.47 10.93
N ARG A 66 6.29 6.08 12.10
CA ARG A 66 7.09 5.85 13.30
C ARG A 66 8.05 4.66 13.15
N TRP A 67 7.80 3.79 12.18
CA TRP A 67 8.51 2.55 11.95
C TRP A 67 9.18 2.51 10.58
N THR A 68 10.36 1.91 10.51
CA THR A 68 10.99 1.58 9.24
C THR A 68 10.17 0.51 8.48
N PRO A 69 10.39 0.34 7.17
CA PRO A 69 9.75 -0.73 6.42
C PRO A 69 9.97 -2.13 7.01
N GLU A 70 11.16 -2.39 7.56
CA GLU A 70 11.50 -3.67 8.19
C GLU A 70 10.70 -3.88 9.49
N GLU A 71 10.62 -2.85 10.34
CA GLU A 71 9.83 -2.90 11.57
C GLU A 71 8.33 -3.07 11.28
N GLN A 72 7.83 -2.50 10.19
CA GLN A 72 6.44 -2.73 9.74
C GLN A 72 6.22 -4.16 9.29
N LEU A 73 7.20 -4.77 8.63
CA LEU A 73 7.11 -6.16 8.20
C LEU A 73 7.08 -7.09 9.41
N GLU A 74 7.88 -6.81 10.43
CA GLU A 74 7.87 -7.57 11.69
C GLU A 74 6.49 -7.51 12.38
N LEU A 75 5.82 -6.35 12.38
CA LEU A 75 4.48 -6.23 12.95
C LEU A 75 3.46 -7.21 12.34
N ILE A 76 3.55 -7.46 11.03
CA ILE A 76 2.64 -8.38 10.32
C ILE A 76 2.80 -9.81 10.86
N ASP A 77 3.99 -10.17 11.31
CA ASP A 77 4.31 -11.54 11.73
C ASP A 77 3.89 -11.85 13.17
N TRP A 78 3.84 -10.85 14.06
CA TRP A 78 3.58 -11.09 15.48
C TRP A 78 2.32 -10.41 16.03
N HIS A 79 1.86 -9.31 15.43
CA HIS A 79 0.82 -8.49 16.05
C HIS A 79 -0.57 -9.16 15.96
N PRO A 80 -1.36 -9.22 17.06
CA PRO A 80 -2.68 -9.83 17.07
C PRO A 80 -3.66 -9.28 16.03
N MET A 81 -3.52 -8.02 15.64
CA MET A 81 -4.30 -7.40 14.55
C MET A 81 -4.17 -8.15 13.21
N PHE A 82 -3.02 -8.76 12.95
CA PHE A 82 -2.76 -9.49 11.72
C PHE A 82 -2.82 -11.01 11.92
N THR A 83 -2.30 -11.51 13.04
CA THR A 83 -2.20 -12.95 13.30
C THR A 83 -3.45 -13.53 13.97
N GLY A 84 -4.26 -12.70 14.61
CA GLY A 84 -5.38 -13.10 15.46
C GLY A 84 -4.95 -13.82 16.75
N LYS A 85 -3.65 -13.81 17.09
CA LYS A 85 -3.10 -14.56 18.23
C LYS A 85 -2.20 -13.72 19.11
N CYS A 86 -2.21 -14.01 20.41
CA CYS A 86 -1.29 -13.40 21.35
C CYS A 86 0.14 -13.88 21.07
N PRO A 87 1.13 -12.97 20.91
CA PRO A 87 2.51 -13.35 20.64
C PRO A 87 3.17 -14.08 21.82
N GLN A 88 2.66 -13.90 23.05
CA GLN A 88 3.24 -14.47 24.25
C GLN A 88 2.69 -15.87 24.58
N CYS A 89 1.37 -16.07 24.51
CA CYS A 89 0.73 -17.33 24.92
C CYS A 89 0.04 -18.09 23.78
N GLY A 90 -0.08 -17.49 22.59
CA GLY A 90 -0.76 -18.10 21.44
C GLY A 90 -2.29 -18.15 21.54
N ALA A 91 -2.88 -17.56 22.59
CA ALA A 91 -4.34 -17.46 22.72
C ALA A 91 -4.94 -16.71 21.53
N SER A 92 -6.09 -17.19 21.05
CA SER A 92 -6.77 -16.57 19.90
C SER A 92 -7.66 -15.43 20.37
N PHE A 93 -7.66 -14.33 19.61
CA PHE A 93 -8.59 -13.23 19.81
C PHE A 93 -9.88 -13.47 19.03
N ASP A 94 -11.00 -12.99 19.58
CA ASP A 94 -12.29 -13.02 18.90
C ASP A 94 -12.24 -12.15 17.63
N GLN A 95 -12.81 -12.66 16.53
CA GLN A 95 -12.68 -12.12 15.17
C GLN A 95 -13.62 -10.96 14.88
N ASP A 96 -14.25 -10.34 15.87
CA ASP A 96 -14.91 -9.06 15.68
C ASP A 96 -13.88 -7.91 15.62
N TYR A 97 -13.04 -7.95 14.58
CA TYR A 97 -11.90 -7.06 14.38
C TYR A 97 -12.31 -5.64 14.00
N THR A 98 -13.57 -5.42 13.61
CA THR A 98 -14.03 -4.13 13.07
C THR A 98 -14.14 -3.01 14.10
N ALA A 99 -14.14 -3.35 15.40
CA ALA A 99 -14.24 -2.37 16.49
C ALA A 99 -13.16 -2.53 17.59
N ARG A 100 -12.23 -3.47 17.44
CA ARG A 100 -11.26 -3.78 18.49
C ARG A 100 -10.05 -2.84 18.41
N VAL A 101 -10.01 -1.88 19.33
CA VAL A 101 -8.90 -0.91 19.50
C VAL A 101 -7.84 -1.41 20.49
N HIS A 102 -8.20 -2.34 21.39
CA HIS A 102 -7.31 -2.88 22.42
C HIS A 102 -7.10 -4.38 22.24
N TRP A 103 -5.83 -4.81 22.27
CA TRP A 103 -5.40 -6.19 22.09
C TRP A 103 -4.89 -6.81 23.40
N ASP A 104 -5.61 -6.59 24.49
CA ASP A 104 -5.20 -7.07 25.81
C ASP A 104 -5.48 -8.58 25.95
N CYS A 105 -4.46 -9.33 26.31
CA CYS A 105 -4.55 -10.76 26.53
C CYS A 105 -4.62 -11.08 28.03
N GLU A 106 -5.40 -12.10 28.39
CA GLU A 106 -5.49 -12.60 29.77
C GLU A 106 -4.14 -13.08 30.34
N CYS A 107 -3.16 -13.39 29.49
CA CYS A 107 -1.80 -13.73 29.92
C CYS A 107 -0.97 -12.51 30.38
N GLY A 108 -1.56 -11.30 30.36
CA GLY A 108 -0.91 -10.05 30.76
C GLY A 108 -0.15 -9.34 29.64
N TRP A 109 -0.25 -9.82 28.40
CA TRP A 109 0.28 -9.11 27.24
C TRP A 109 -0.69 -8.00 26.83
N MET A 110 -0.19 -6.78 26.60
CA MET A 110 -0.98 -5.61 26.21
C MET A 110 -0.26 -4.90 25.06
N ASP A 111 -1.04 -4.35 24.13
CA ASP A 111 -0.52 -3.52 23.05
C ASP A 111 -0.44 -2.06 23.52
N ASP A 112 0.75 -1.62 23.93
CA ASP A 112 0.99 -0.24 24.37
C ASP A 112 1.23 0.73 23.20
N THR A 113 1.05 0.30 21.94
CA THR A 113 1.43 1.09 20.77
C THR A 113 0.29 1.95 20.20
N VAL A 114 -0.27 2.86 21.01
CA VAL A 114 -1.13 3.96 20.51
C VAL A 114 -0.35 5.09 19.85
#